data_AF-A0A957M7X3-F1
#
_entry.id   AF-A0A957M7X3-F1
#
_cell.length_a   1.000
_cell.length_b   1.000
_cell.length_c   1.000
_cell.angle_alpha   90.00
_cell.angle_beta   90.00
_cell.angle_gamma   90.00
#
_symmetry.space_group_name_H-M   'P 1'
#
loop_
_entity.id
_entity.type
_entity.pdbx_description
1 polymer ?
#
loop_
_entity_poly.entity_id
_entity_poly.type
_entity_poly.pdbx_seq_one_letter_code
_entity_poly.pdbx_strand_id
1 'polypeptide(L)' 'ATREKVARFINAPSARNIVYTSGTTASINLVAYSWGRANLGPGDEVLITEMEHHANIVPWQ' A
#
# COMPACT_ATOMS: atom_id res chain seq x y z
N ALA A 1 -18.25 -0.24 12.89
CA ALA A 1 -19.17 -0.61 11.79
C ALA A 1 -18.52 -0.66 10.40
N THR A 2 -18.23 0.46 9.70
CA THR A 2 -17.74 0.40 8.29
C THR A 2 -16.35 -0.20 8.14
N ARG A 3 -15.38 0.20 8.98
CA ARG A 3 -14.03 -0.41 8.97
C ARG A 3 -14.07 -1.91 9.29
N GLU A 4 -14.94 -2.33 10.22
CA GLU A 4 -15.13 -3.76 10.54
C GLU A 4 -15.76 -4.55 9.39
N LYS A 5 -16.62 -3.93 8.57
CA LYS A 5 -17.16 -4.58 7.37
C LYS A 5 -16.04 -4.84 6.37
N VAL A 6 -15.19 -3.84 6.10
CA VAL A 6 -14.01 -3.99 5.22
C VAL A 6 -13.05 -5.03 5.79
N ALA A 7 -12.72 -4.95 7.08
CA ALA A 7 -11.84 -5.91 7.73
C ALA A 7 -12.34 -7.35 7.59
N ARG A 8 -13.63 -7.61 7.83
CA ARG A 8 -14.22 -8.93 7.61
C ARG A 8 -14.22 -9.35 6.14
N PHE A 9 -14.49 -8.42 5.22
CA PHE A 9 -14.50 -8.69 3.78
C PHE A 9 -13.15 -9.20 3.27
N ILE A 10 -12.03 -8.67 3.80
CA ILE A 10 -10.67 -9.09 3.43
C ILE A 10 -9.99 -9.98 4.48
N ASN A 11 -10.73 -10.48 5.48
CA ASN A 11 -10.21 -11.27 6.60
C ASN A 11 -9.01 -10.62 7.35
N ALA A 12 -9.04 -9.30 7.55
CA ALA A 12 -8.04 -8.59 8.35
C ALA A 12 -8.22 -8.86 9.85
N PRO A 13 -7.12 -8.94 10.64
CA PRO A 13 -7.17 -9.31 12.06
C PRO A 13 -7.89 -8.27 12.93
N SER A 14 -7.95 -7.00 12.50
CA SER A 14 -8.66 -5.94 13.20
C SER A 14 -9.09 -4.83 12.25
N ALA A 15 -10.16 -4.12 12.62
CA ALA A 15 -10.56 -2.88 11.96
C ALA A 15 -9.50 -1.77 12.04
N ARG A 16 -8.55 -1.86 12.98
CA ARG A 16 -7.41 -0.94 13.09
C ARG A 16 -6.40 -1.09 11.95
N ASN A 17 -6.36 -2.22 11.26
CA ASN A 17 -5.51 -2.44 10.08
C ASN A 17 -6.07 -1.77 8.82
N ILE A 18 -7.29 -1.22 8.87
CA ILE A 18 -7.93 -0.58 7.71
C ILE A 18 -7.66 0.91 7.76
N VAL A 19 -6.95 1.44 6.77
CA VAL A 19 -6.76 2.89 6.53
C VAL A 19 -7.59 3.29 5.31
N TYR A 20 -8.35 4.37 5.41
CA TYR A 20 -9.11 4.88 4.25
C TYR A 20 -8.26 5.92 3.52
N THR A 21 -8.23 5.82 2.20
CA THR A 21 -7.55 6.74 1.29
C THR A 21 -8.53 7.14 0.18
N SER A 22 -8.12 8.04 -0.72
CA SER A 22 -8.94 8.44 -1.88
C SER A 22 -9.02 7.38 -2.99
N GLY A 23 -8.28 6.26 -2.88
CA GLY A 23 -8.27 5.17 -3.85
C GLY A 23 -6.96 4.38 -3.86
N THR A 24 -6.85 3.36 -4.71
CA THR A 24 -5.69 2.47 -4.78
C THR A 24 -4.37 3.22 -4.99
N THR A 25 -4.35 4.21 -5.91
CA THR A 25 -3.17 5.05 -6.15
C THR A 25 -2.70 5.74 -4.87
N ALA A 26 -3.61 6.32 -4.09
CA ALA A 26 -3.27 6.99 -2.85
C ALA A 26 -2.83 5.99 -1.76
N SER A 27 -3.41 4.78 -1.72
CA SER A 27 -2.97 3.72 -0.80
C SER A 27 -1.55 3.26 -1.06
N ILE A 28 -1.16 3.07 -2.33
CA ILE A 28 0.19 2.66 -2.68
C ILE A 28 1.18 3.78 -2.36
N ASN A 29 0.85 5.02 -2.72
CA ASN A 29 1.68 6.18 -2.39
C ASN A 29 1.85 6.32 -0.86
N LEU A 30 0.81 6.09 -0.06
CA LEU A 30 0.93 6.13 1.40
C LEU A 30 2.04 5.18 1.88
N VAL A 31 2.09 3.95 1.37
CA VAL A 31 3.12 2.97 1.75
C VAL A 31 4.50 3.39 1.24
N ALA A 32 4.62 3.74 -0.04
CA ALA A 32 5.92 4.12 -0.63
C ALA A 32 6.55 5.34 0.09
N TYR A 33 5.75 6.36 0.40
CA TYR A 33 6.23 7.59 1.02
C TYR A 33 6.43 7.49 2.53
N SER A 34 5.60 6.72 3.26
CA SER A 34 5.73 6.62 4.72
C SER A 34 6.68 5.49 5.15
N TRP A 35 6.55 4.31 4.56
CA TRP A 35 7.36 3.16 4.90
C TRP A 35 8.57 3.04 3.98
N GLY A 36 8.38 3.09 2.66
CA GLY A 36 9.46 2.92 1.70
C GLY A 36 10.62 3.90 1.92
N ARG A 37 10.32 5.20 1.98
CA ARG A 37 11.33 6.25 2.24
C ARG A 37 12.02 6.16 3.61
N ALA A 38 11.37 5.54 4.60
CA ALA A 38 11.93 5.41 5.95
C ALA A 38 12.77 4.14 6.15
N ASN A 39 12.62 3.14 5.27
CA ASN A 39 13.19 1.81 5.48
C ASN A 39 14.10 1.32 4.34
N LEU A 40 13.93 1.82 3.10
CA LEU A 40 14.77 1.45 1.96
C LEU A 40 16.01 2.33 1.87
N GLY A 41 17.16 1.72 1.63
CA GLY A 41 18.45 2.39 1.46
C GLY A 41 19.21 1.96 0.20
N PRO A 42 20.44 2.49 0.02
CA PRO A 42 21.27 2.11 -1.11
C PRO A 42 21.55 0.61 -1.13
N GLY A 43 21.22 -0.03 -2.25
CA GLY A 43 21.41 -1.47 -2.47
C GLY A 43 20.19 -2.33 -2.17
N ASP A 44 19.12 -1.78 -1.58
CA ASP A 44 17.84 -2.48 -1.48
C ASP A 44 17.09 -2.46 -2.81
N GLU A 45 16.34 -3.52 -3.08
CA GLU A 45 15.58 -3.69 -4.32
C GLU A 45 14.08 -3.85 -4.04
N VAL A 46 13.26 -3.15 -4.84
CA VAL A 46 11.79 -3.32 -4.84
C VAL A 46 11.40 -4.11 -6.08
N LEU A 47 10.98 -5.37 -5.88
CA LEU A 47 10.55 -6.24 -6.97
C LEU A 47 9.12 -5.93 -7.39
N ILE A 48 8.90 -5.68 -8.69
CA ILE A 48 7.59 -5.46 -9.32
C ILE A 48 7.44 -6.34 -10.56
N THR A 49 6.20 -6.52 -11.04
CA THR A 49 5.94 -7.26 -12.28
C THR A 49 5.84 -6.31 -13.48
N GLU A 50 6.08 -6.83 -14.69
CA GLU A 50 5.89 -6.04 -15.93
C GLU A 50 4.42 -5.67 -16.19
N MET A 51 3.49 -6.45 -15.64
CA MET A 51 2.05 -6.26 -15.83
C MET A 51 1.42 -5.34 -14.78
N GLU A 52 2.22 -4.71 -13.91
CA GLU A 52 1.70 -3.78 -12.90
C GLU A 52 1.01 -2.58 -13.56
N HIS A 53 -0.10 -2.12 -12.96
CA HIS A 53 -0.70 -0.85 -13.35
C HIS A 53 0.23 0.31 -12.98
N HIS A 54 0.24 1.39 -13.75
CA HIS A 54 1.11 2.57 -13.51
C HIS A 54 1.08 3.09 -12.06
N ALA A 55 -0.08 3.01 -11.41
CA ALA A 55 -0.24 3.39 -10.01
C ALA A 55 0.62 2.58 -9.01
N ASN A 56 1.08 1.38 -9.40
CA ASN A 56 1.96 0.50 -8.64
C ASN A 56 3.39 0.40 -9.22
N ILE A 57 3.73 1.21 -10.23
CA ILE A 57 5.09 1.33 -10.78
C ILE A 57 5.69 2.67 -10.35
N VAL A 58 5.00 3.78 -10.68
CA VAL A 58 5.51 5.14 -10.50
C VAL A 58 5.94 5.47 -9.06
N PRO A 59 5.23 5.04 -7.99
CA PRO A 59 5.63 5.39 -6.62
C PRO A 59 6.94 4.75 -6.14
N TRP A 60 7.44 3.72 -6.85
CA TRP A 60 8.66 2.99 -6.50
C TRP A 60 9.87 3.39 -7.36
N GLN A 61 9.68 4.30 -8.31
CA GLN A 61 10.75 4.95 -9.09
C GLN A 61 11.13 6.29 -8.46
#